data_AF-A0A2R6FQJ3-F1
#
_entry.id   AF-A0A2R6FQJ3-F1
#
_cell.length_a   1.000
_cell.length_b   1.000
_cell.length_c   1.000
_cell.angle_alpha   90.00
_cell.angle_beta   90.00
_cell.angle_gamma   90.00
#
_symmetry.space_group_name_H-M   'P 1'
#
loop_
_entity.id
_entity.type
_entity.pdbx_description
1 polymer ?
#
loop_
_entity_poly.entity_id
_entity_poly.type
_entity_poly.pdbx_seq_one_letter_code
_entity_poly.pdbx_strand_id
1 'polypeptide(L)'
;MVNRLNTGIDVLDRKLGGGIPEGSIVALSAKPASQAELFLYELTATRGTLYLSLDRTAQSVTASIEQSPAATGDPTVRHISGEAPLDNASKLVSALPETSNLIVDPLDVLEAQEPPSRYRSFMNDLHNHIVNTGSLAIVHCLDGRAVPPLRDTTEHFADVIFELETTVTSDEVENRLAI
;
A
#
# COMPACT_ATOMS: atom_id res chain seq x y z
N MET A 1 23.12 -10.49 -4.29
CA MET A 1 22.20 -10.65 -3.15
C MET A 1 21.22 -9.51 -3.25
N VAL A 2 19.92 -9.79 -3.22
CA VAL A 2 18.89 -8.75 -3.20
C VAL A 2 18.77 -8.27 -1.76
N ASN A 3 18.85 -6.96 -1.53
CA ASN A 3 18.65 -6.39 -0.22
C ASN A 3 17.18 -6.57 0.19
N ARG A 4 16.90 -6.75 1.48
CA ARG A 4 15.53 -6.89 2.00
C ARG A 4 15.21 -5.76 2.97
N LEU A 5 14.03 -5.18 2.79
CA LEU A 5 13.48 -4.10 3.59
C LEU A 5 12.56 -4.70 4.65
N ASN A 6 12.95 -4.50 5.92
CA ASN A 6 12.17 -4.92 7.08
C ASN A 6 10.80 -4.23 7.07
N THR A 7 9.73 -4.98 7.29
CA THR A 7 8.36 -4.45 7.41
C THR A 7 8.13 -3.82 8.77
N GLY A 8 8.95 -4.14 9.78
CA GLY A 8 8.79 -3.66 11.15
C GLY A 8 7.90 -4.57 11.99
N ILE A 9 7.43 -5.66 11.39
CA ILE A 9 6.58 -6.67 12.03
C ILE A 9 7.43 -7.92 12.13
N ASP A 10 8.05 -8.15 13.29
CA ASP A 10 9.05 -9.21 13.50
C ASP A 10 8.58 -10.61 13.06
N VAL A 11 7.29 -10.92 13.22
CA VAL A 11 6.71 -12.19 12.78
C VAL A 11 6.69 -12.29 11.25
N LEU A 12 6.34 -11.19 10.58
CA LEU A 12 6.30 -11.12 9.13
C LEU A 12 7.70 -11.17 8.53
N ASP A 13 8.62 -10.36 9.07
CA ASP A 13 10.01 -10.32 8.61
C ASP A 13 10.69 -11.69 8.73
N ARG A 14 10.44 -12.44 9.81
CA ARG A 14 10.92 -13.82 9.94
C ARG A 14 10.33 -14.76 8.89
N LYS A 15 9.04 -14.66 8.60
CA LYS A 15 8.39 -15.48 7.56
C LYS A 15 8.93 -15.16 6.16
N LEU A 16 9.29 -13.91 5.91
CA LEU A 16 9.82 -13.42 4.63
C LEU A 16 11.34 -13.59 4.47
N GLY A 17 12.03 -14.14 5.48
CA GLY A 17 13.49 -14.30 5.43
C GLY A 17 14.25 -12.97 5.53
N GLY A 18 13.75 -12.05 6.36
CA GLY A 18 14.35 -10.74 6.64
C GLY A 18 13.64 -9.54 5.97
N GLY A 19 12.36 -9.70 5.61
CA GLY A 19 11.54 -8.65 4.99
C GLY A 19 11.38 -8.78 3.48
N ILE A 20 10.93 -7.71 2.84
CA ILE A 20 10.51 -7.71 1.43
C ILE A 20 11.69 -7.28 0.55
N PRO A 21 11.92 -7.89 -0.63
CA PRO A 21 12.98 -7.42 -1.52
C PRO A 21 12.88 -5.92 -1.82
N GLU A 22 14.01 -5.22 -1.85
CA GLU A 22 14.03 -3.81 -2.26
C GLU A 22 13.58 -3.68 -3.72
N GLY A 23 12.88 -2.60 -4.06
CA GLY A 23 12.34 -2.41 -5.40
C GLY A 23 11.07 -3.22 -5.69
N SER A 24 10.41 -3.76 -4.66
CA SER A 24 9.16 -4.52 -4.83
C SER A 24 7.89 -3.66 -4.73
N ILE A 25 6.85 -4.10 -5.44
CA ILE A 25 5.47 -3.69 -5.24
C ILE A 25 4.73 -4.81 -4.48
N VAL A 26 4.04 -4.43 -3.41
CA VAL A 26 3.21 -5.30 -2.59
C VAL A 26 1.74 -4.92 -2.78
N ALA A 27 0.92 -5.85 -3.23
CA ALA A 27 -0.53 -5.70 -3.20
C ALA A 27 -1.07 -6.23 -1.87
N LEU A 28 -1.61 -5.35 -1.03
CA LEU A 28 -2.32 -5.73 0.19
C LEU A 28 -3.80 -5.84 -0.13
N SER A 29 -4.30 -7.06 -0.37
CA SER A 29 -5.71 -7.34 -0.59
C SER A 29 -6.42 -7.58 0.74
N ALA A 30 -7.45 -6.79 1.04
CA ALA A 30 -8.16 -6.90 2.30
C ALA A 30 -9.61 -6.41 2.23
N LYS A 31 -10.51 -7.02 3.00
CA LYS A 31 -11.90 -6.54 3.11
C LYS A 31 -11.92 -5.15 3.75
N PRO A 32 -12.83 -4.23 3.35
CA PRO A 32 -12.94 -2.92 4.01
C PRO A 32 -13.19 -2.95 5.52
N ALA A 33 -13.75 -4.04 6.04
CA ALA A 33 -14.02 -4.21 7.48
C ALA A 33 -12.86 -4.87 8.26
N SER A 34 -11.72 -5.13 7.61
CA SER A 34 -10.59 -5.90 8.17
C SER A 34 -9.65 -5.11 9.08
N GLN A 35 -9.71 -3.77 9.02
CA GLN A 35 -8.72 -2.87 9.65
C GLN A 35 -7.30 -3.06 9.10
N ALA A 36 -7.15 -3.39 7.82
CA ALA A 36 -5.87 -3.48 7.12
C ALA A 36 -5.01 -2.21 7.25
N GLU A 37 -5.63 -1.06 7.50
CA GLU A 37 -4.95 0.20 7.73
C GLU A 37 -3.99 0.15 8.91
N LEU A 38 -4.27 -0.64 9.97
CA LEU A 38 -3.34 -0.81 11.08
C LEU A 38 -2.00 -1.39 10.62
N PHE A 39 -2.05 -2.35 9.69
CA PHE A 39 -0.86 -2.91 9.06
C PHE A 39 -0.12 -1.85 8.24
N LEU A 40 -0.83 -1.05 7.44
CA LEU A 40 -0.23 0.05 6.67
C LEU A 40 0.45 1.08 7.58
N TYR A 41 -0.16 1.41 8.72
CA TYR A 41 0.39 2.36 9.67
C TYR A 41 1.67 1.83 10.33
N GLU A 42 1.73 0.54 10.64
CA GLU A 42 2.92 -0.07 11.22
C GLU A 42 4.13 -0.03 10.28
N LEU A 43 3.91 -0.19 8.96
CA LEU A 43 4.97 -0.06 7.96
C LEU A 43 5.64 1.33 7.98
N THR A 44 4.93 2.36 8.41
CA THR A 44 5.46 3.74 8.48
C THR A 44 6.55 3.91 9.53
N ALA A 45 6.62 3.03 10.54
CA ALA A 45 7.61 3.13 11.61
C ALA A 45 9.04 2.78 11.15
N THR A 46 9.17 2.07 10.02
CA THR A 46 10.46 1.50 9.61
C THR A 46 11.34 2.44 8.79
N ARG A 47 10.73 3.32 8.00
CA ARG A 47 11.44 4.23 7.09
C ARG A 47 10.55 5.37 6.64
N GLY A 48 11.17 6.42 6.11
CA GLY A 48 10.47 7.56 5.53
C GLY A 48 9.41 7.09 4.54
N THR A 49 8.17 7.53 4.75
CA THR A 49 7.00 7.03 4.02
C THR A 49 6.22 8.19 3.41
N LEU A 50 5.90 8.08 2.13
CA LEU A 50 4.88 8.88 1.46
C LEU A 50 3.56 8.10 1.47
N TYR A 51 2.52 8.66 2.10
CA TYR A 51 1.19 8.06 2.16
C TYR A 51 0.23 8.81 1.25
N LEU A 52 -0.16 8.19 0.14
CA LEU A 52 -1.15 8.70 -0.80
C LEU A 52 -2.52 8.20 -0.38
N SER A 53 -3.34 9.10 0.16
CA SER A 53 -4.74 8.82 0.49
C SER A 53 -5.63 9.24 -0.66
N LEU A 54 -6.49 8.34 -1.14
CA LEU A 54 -7.39 8.60 -2.27
C LEU A 54 -8.85 8.78 -1.84
N ASP A 55 -9.22 8.31 -0.64
CA ASP A 55 -10.58 8.41 -0.11
C ASP A 55 -10.70 9.41 1.03
N ARG A 56 -9.73 9.39 1.95
CA ARG A 56 -9.78 10.16 3.21
C ARG A 56 -8.90 11.39 3.10
N THR A 57 -9.32 12.49 3.73
CA THR A 57 -8.48 13.69 3.80
C THR A 57 -7.15 13.40 4.50
N ALA A 58 -6.11 14.15 4.16
CA ALA A 58 -4.80 13.99 4.80
C ALA A 58 -4.90 14.18 6.31
N GLN A 59 -5.70 15.15 6.78
CA GLN A 59 -5.95 15.38 8.20
C GLN A 59 -6.57 14.17 8.89
N SER A 60 -7.56 13.52 8.25
CA SER A 60 -8.21 12.33 8.82
C SER A 60 -7.23 11.16 8.93
N VAL A 61 -6.42 10.92 7.89
CA VAL A 61 -5.44 9.83 7.90
C VAL A 61 -4.33 10.09 8.93
N THR A 62 -3.79 11.31 8.99
CA THR A 62 -2.80 11.68 10.01
C THR A 62 -3.35 11.47 11.42
N ALA A 63 -4.58 11.91 11.70
CA ALA A 63 -5.20 11.69 13.01
C ALA A 63 -5.38 10.19 13.32
N SER A 64 -5.72 9.36 12.33
CA SER A 64 -5.82 7.91 12.51
C SER A 64 -4.46 7.25 12.80
N ILE A 65 -3.39 7.73 12.18
CA ILE A 65 -2.01 7.24 12.44
C ILE A 65 -1.56 7.64 13.84
N GLU A 66 -1.80 8.88 14.26
CA GLU A 66 -1.44 9.39 15.59
C GLU A 66 -2.20 8.68 16.73
N GLN A 67 -3.44 8.27 16.48
CA GLN A 67 -4.29 7.57 17.44
C GLN A 67 -4.18 6.04 17.33
N SER A 68 -3.36 5.54 16.40
CA SER A 68 -3.21 4.11 16.18
C SER A 68 -2.59 3.43 17.41
N PRO A 69 -3.07 2.24 17.81
CA PRO A 69 -2.40 1.43 18.81
C PRO A 69 -1.11 0.76 18.29
N ALA A 70 -0.87 0.78 16.97
CA ALA A 70 0.33 0.23 16.36
C ALA A 70 1.55 1.15 16.55
N ALA A 71 2.75 0.60 16.42
CA ALA A 71 3.95 1.41 16.34
C ALA A 71 3.97 2.15 15.00
N THR A 72 3.86 3.48 15.00
CA THR A 72 3.81 4.30 13.78
C THR A 72 5.01 5.25 13.69
N GLY A 73 5.33 5.68 12.46
CA GLY A 73 6.29 6.74 12.18
C GLY A 73 5.60 8.09 11.93
N ASP A 74 6.31 9.00 11.26
CA ASP A 74 5.80 10.31 10.85
C ASP A 74 5.77 10.40 9.31
N PRO A 75 4.78 9.78 8.65
CA PRO A 75 4.71 9.76 7.20
C PRO A 75 4.27 11.11 6.63
N THR A 76 4.79 11.45 5.45
CA THR A 76 4.24 12.55 4.68
C THR A 76 2.92 12.11 4.04
N VAL A 77 1.80 12.57 4.58
CA VAL A 77 0.46 12.25 4.05
C VAL A 77 0.07 13.26 2.96
N ARG A 78 -0.42 12.76 1.83
CA ARG A 78 -0.97 13.55 0.72
C ARG A 78 -2.31 12.98 0.31
N HIS A 79 -3.34 13.82 0.34
CA HIS A 79 -4.65 13.47 -0.17
C HIS A 79 -4.73 13.83 -1.66
N ILE A 80 -5.05 12.85 -2.49
CA ILE A 80 -5.28 13.04 -3.92
C ILE A 80 -6.77 13.12 -4.13
N SER A 81 -7.27 14.33 -4.40
CA SER A 81 -8.68 14.60 -4.68
C SER A 81 -8.85 15.34 -5.99
N GLY A 82 -10.01 15.18 -6.62
CA GLY A 82 -10.41 15.96 -7.79
C GLY A 82 -10.04 15.33 -9.12
N GLU A 83 -9.84 16.16 -10.13
CA GLU A 83 -9.61 15.71 -11.51
C GLU A 83 -8.21 15.11 -11.70
N ALA A 84 -8.11 14.13 -12.59
CA ALA A 84 -6.88 13.46 -13.00
C ALA A 84 -6.04 12.85 -11.84
N PRO A 85 -6.61 11.95 -11.03
CA PRO A 85 -5.92 11.37 -9.87
C PRO A 85 -4.63 10.61 -10.25
N LEU A 86 -4.60 9.94 -11.42
CA LEU A 86 -3.38 9.28 -11.92
C LEU A 86 -2.24 10.26 -12.14
N ASP A 87 -2.50 11.41 -12.78
CA ASP A 87 -1.45 12.38 -13.09
C ASP A 87 -0.89 13.02 -11.81
N ASN A 88 -1.76 13.23 -10.81
CA ASN A 88 -1.37 13.74 -9.50
C ASN A 88 -0.56 12.70 -8.71
N ALA A 89 -0.96 11.42 -8.74
CA ALA A 89 -0.20 10.34 -8.15
C ALA A 89 1.18 10.20 -8.80
N SER A 90 1.26 10.17 -10.14
CA SER A 90 2.53 10.07 -10.88
C SER A 90 3.52 11.15 -10.49
N LYS A 91 3.06 12.41 -10.34
CA LYS A 91 3.93 13.52 -9.91
C LYS A 91 4.53 13.28 -8.54
N LEU A 92 3.73 12.79 -7.58
CA LEU A 92 4.21 12.53 -6.23
C LEU A 92 5.15 11.32 -6.18
N VAL A 93 4.86 10.26 -6.95
CA VAL A 93 5.73 9.09 -7.08
C VAL A 93 7.09 9.48 -7.68
N SER A 94 7.11 10.32 -8.72
CA SER A 94 8.36 10.76 -9.36
C SER A 94 9.29 11.57 -8.42
N ALA A 95 8.74 12.12 -7.34
CA ALA A 95 9.47 12.88 -6.33
C ALA A 95 9.87 12.02 -5.11
N LEU A 96 9.55 10.71 -5.13
CA LEU A 96 9.84 9.80 -4.03
C LEU A 96 11.36 9.62 -3.87
N PRO A 97 11.91 9.79 -2.65
CA PRO A 97 13.34 9.63 -2.40
C PRO A 97 13.76 8.15 -2.45
N GLU A 98 15.07 7.92 -2.58
CA GLU A 98 15.66 6.58 -2.56
C GLU A 98 15.37 5.84 -1.24
N THR A 99 15.21 4.52 -1.31
CA THR A 99 15.04 3.61 -0.16
C THR A 99 13.89 3.98 0.78
N SER A 100 12.77 4.47 0.23
CA SER A 100 11.60 4.91 1.00
C SER A 100 10.39 4.01 0.79
N ASN A 101 9.37 4.19 1.64
CA ASN A 101 8.08 3.55 1.46
C ASN A 101 7.12 4.47 0.69
N LEU A 102 6.36 3.89 -0.22
CA LEU A 102 5.16 4.48 -0.79
C LEU A 102 3.96 3.63 -0.36
N ILE A 103 2.95 4.26 0.23
CA ILE A 103 1.66 3.63 0.51
C ILE A 103 0.60 4.31 -0.34
N VAL A 104 -0.23 3.53 -1.02
CA VAL A 104 -1.41 4.03 -1.78
C VAL A 104 -2.67 3.41 -1.18
N ASP A 105 -3.54 4.24 -0.63
CA ASP A 105 -4.69 3.81 0.17
C ASP A 105 -5.99 4.60 -0.13
N PRO A 106 -7.05 3.94 -0.65
CA PRO A 106 -6.96 2.69 -1.42
C PRO A 106 -6.45 2.94 -2.84
N LEU A 107 -5.96 1.90 -3.51
CA LEU A 107 -5.59 1.94 -4.92
C LEU A 107 -6.81 1.96 -5.84
N ASP A 108 -7.96 1.49 -5.35
CA ASP A 108 -9.20 1.29 -6.10
C ASP A 108 -9.62 2.50 -6.94
N VAL A 109 -9.42 3.72 -6.43
CA VAL A 109 -9.73 4.97 -7.15
C VAL A 109 -8.91 5.11 -8.43
N LEU A 110 -7.65 4.64 -8.43
CA LEU A 110 -6.76 4.65 -9.59
C LEU A 110 -7.10 3.52 -10.57
N GLU A 111 -7.45 2.34 -10.06
CA GLU A 111 -7.87 1.18 -10.86
C GLU A 111 -9.16 1.48 -11.67
N ALA A 112 -10.04 2.33 -11.13
CA ALA A 112 -11.30 2.72 -11.75
C ALA A 112 -11.17 3.81 -12.84
N GLN A 113 -9.96 4.30 -13.12
CA GLN A 113 -9.77 5.40 -14.08
C GLN A 113 -9.81 4.92 -15.53
N GLU A 114 -10.49 5.69 -16.37
CA GLU A 114 -10.62 5.47 -17.80
C GLU A 114 -9.72 6.41 -18.62
N PRO A 115 -9.18 5.95 -19.77
CA PRO A 115 -9.17 4.56 -20.23
C PRO A 115 -8.20 3.68 -19.42
N PRO A 116 -8.36 2.34 -19.41
CA PRO A 116 -7.55 1.43 -18.59
C PRO A 116 -6.04 1.47 -18.90
N SER A 117 -5.69 1.92 -20.12
CA SER A 117 -4.30 2.14 -20.52
C SER A 117 -3.59 3.20 -19.69
N ARG A 118 -4.31 4.18 -19.13
CA ARG A 118 -3.71 5.18 -18.24
C ARG A 118 -3.25 4.55 -16.92
N TYR A 119 -4.10 3.71 -16.31
CA TYR A 119 -3.72 2.98 -15.10
C TYR A 119 -2.53 2.06 -15.34
N ARG A 120 -2.52 1.30 -16.46
CA ARG A 120 -1.36 0.47 -16.83
C ARG A 120 -0.08 1.29 -17.03
N SER A 121 -0.18 2.48 -17.62
CA SER A 121 0.98 3.36 -17.80
C SER A 121 1.52 3.82 -16.44
N PHE A 122 0.62 4.25 -15.53
CA PHE A 122 0.98 4.59 -14.15
C PHE A 122 1.66 3.43 -13.42
N MET A 123 1.15 2.20 -13.52
CA MET A 123 1.77 1.03 -12.86
C MET A 123 3.15 0.70 -13.43
N ASN A 124 3.37 0.88 -14.73
CA ASN A 124 4.72 0.73 -15.33
C ASN A 124 5.69 1.80 -14.80
N ASP A 125 5.24 3.06 -14.75
CA ASP A 125 6.07 4.16 -14.23
C ASP A 125 6.39 3.95 -12.74
N LEU A 126 5.40 3.51 -11.96
CA LEU A 126 5.57 3.16 -10.55
C LEU A 126 6.60 2.03 -10.39
N HIS A 127 6.44 0.92 -11.11
CA HIS A 127 7.36 -0.21 -11.05
C HIS A 127 8.80 0.21 -11.38
N ASN A 128 8.98 0.94 -12.48
CA ASN A 128 10.30 1.45 -12.87
C ASN A 128 10.91 2.35 -11.79
N HIS A 129 10.12 3.25 -11.20
CA HIS A 129 10.60 4.15 -10.15
C HIS A 129 11.01 3.40 -8.88
N ILE A 130 10.17 2.46 -8.44
CA ILE A 130 10.39 1.67 -7.23
C ILE A 130 11.65 0.80 -7.36
N VAL A 131 11.82 0.12 -8.50
CA VAL A 131 13.04 -0.66 -8.81
C VAL A 131 14.28 0.23 -8.82
N ASN A 132 14.23 1.38 -9.52
CA ASN A 132 15.39 2.28 -9.65
C ASN A 132 15.80 2.91 -8.32
N THR A 133 14.86 3.14 -7.42
CA THR A 133 15.12 3.79 -6.12
C THR A 133 15.35 2.81 -4.98
N GLY A 134 15.22 1.50 -5.22
CA GLY A 134 15.23 0.47 -4.16
C GLY A 134 14.15 0.71 -3.11
N SER A 135 13.05 1.38 -3.48
CA SER A 135 11.95 1.72 -2.59
C SER A 135 10.99 0.53 -2.42
N LEU A 136 10.02 0.65 -1.55
CA LEU A 136 8.95 -0.34 -1.37
C LEU A 136 7.60 0.35 -1.61
N ALA A 137 6.81 -0.16 -2.55
CA ALA A 137 5.43 0.28 -2.73
C ALA A 137 4.46 -0.72 -2.11
N ILE A 138 3.52 -0.23 -1.31
CA ILE A 138 2.39 -1.00 -0.79
C ILE A 138 1.12 -0.36 -1.34
N VAL A 139 0.39 -1.11 -2.13
CA VAL A 139 -0.89 -0.68 -2.70
C VAL A 139 -2.02 -1.43 -1.99
N HIS A 140 -2.90 -0.68 -1.33
CA HIS A 140 -4.03 -1.25 -0.61
C HIS A 140 -5.18 -1.49 -1.58
N CYS A 141 -5.54 -2.75 -1.72
CA CYS A 141 -6.52 -3.28 -2.65
C CYS A 141 -7.75 -3.72 -1.84
N LEU A 142 -8.82 -2.93 -1.88
CA LEU A 142 -10.03 -3.30 -1.15
C LEU A 142 -10.71 -4.50 -1.82
N ASP A 143 -10.87 -5.60 -1.09
CA ASP A 143 -11.64 -6.78 -1.50
C ASP A 143 -13.07 -6.67 -0.94
N GLY A 144 -13.80 -5.69 -1.47
CA GLY A 144 -15.11 -5.30 -1.01
C GLY A 144 -16.26 -5.92 -1.80
N ARG A 145 -17.42 -5.24 -1.75
CA ARG A 145 -18.61 -5.66 -2.52
C ARG A 145 -18.47 -5.40 -4.02
N ALA A 146 -17.62 -4.47 -4.41
CA ALA A 146 -17.39 -4.08 -5.80
C ALA A 146 -15.89 -3.84 -5.99
N VAL A 147 -15.20 -4.86 -6.47
CA VAL A 147 -13.76 -4.81 -6.79
C VAL A 147 -13.58 -4.17 -8.17
N PRO A 148 -12.66 -3.21 -8.35
CA PRO A 148 -12.37 -2.59 -9.64
C PRO A 148 -11.91 -3.62 -10.70
N PRO A 149 -12.26 -3.41 -11.98
CA PRO A 149 -11.99 -4.38 -13.05
C PRO A 149 -10.50 -4.55 -13.37
N LEU A 150 -9.63 -3.67 -12.88
CA LEU A 150 -8.18 -3.74 -13.07
C LEU A 150 -7.43 -4.36 -11.89
N ARG A 151 -8.13 -4.94 -10.90
CA ARG A 151 -7.50 -5.65 -9.78
C ARG A 151 -6.54 -6.75 -10.23
N ASP A 152 -6.96 -7.60 -11.18
CA ASP A 152 -6.09 -8.63 -11.76
C ASP A 152 -4.82 -8.05 -12.38
N THR A 153 -4.93 -6.84 -12.96
CA THR A 153 -3.76 -6.14 -13.50
C THR A 153 -2.83 -5.71 -12.38
N THR A 154 -3.36 -5.15 -11.30
CA THR A 154 -2.60 -4.77 -10.10
C THR A 154 -1.86 -5.94 -9.50
N GLU A 155 -2.55 -7.05 -9.27
CA GLU A 155 -1.97 -8.27 -8.71
C GLU A 155 -0.90 -8.86 -9.63
N HIS A 156 -1.08 -8.77 -10.94
CA HIS A 156 -0.07 -9.19 -11.91
C HIS A 156 1.19 -8.30 -11.90
N PHE A 157 1.06 -7.01 -11.57
CA PHE A 157 2.20 -6.10 -11.41
C PHE A 157 2.92 -6.26 -10.06
N ALA A 158 2.26 -6.80 -9.05
CA ALA A 158 2.82 -6.95 -7.72
C ALA A 158 3.83 -8.11 -7.67
N ASP A 159 4.96 -7.88 -7.00
CA ASP A 159 5.96 -8.92 -6.75
C ASP A 159 5.54 -9.83 -5.59
N VAL A 160 4.73 -9.28 -4.67
CA VAL A 160 4.22 -9.96 -3.48
C VAL A 160 2.76 -9.59 -3.28
N ILE A 161 1.93 -10.58 -2.99
CA ILE A 161 0.52 -10.38 -2.64
C ILE A 161 0.37 -10.75 -1.16
N PHE A 162 -0.15 -9.80 -0.38
CA PHE A 162 -0.56 -10.01 0.99
C PHE A 162 -2.08 -10.05 1.03
N GLU A 163 -2.64 -11.20 1.35
CA GLU A 163 -4.08 -11.38 1.51
C GLU A 163 -4.43 -11.38 3.00
N LEU A 164 -5.18 -10.37 3.44
CA LEU A 164 -5.65 -10.27 4.82
C LEU A 164 -7.05 -10.84 4.94
N GLU A 165 -7.12 -12.03 5.53
CA GLU A 165 -8.36 -12.74 5.83
C GLU A 165 -8.84 -12.38 7.25
N THR A 166 -10.00 -11.74 7.35
CA THR A 166 -10.71 -11.54 8.63
C THR A 166 -11.74 -12.63 8.83
N THR A 167 -11.55 -13.45 9.87
CA THR A 167 -12.52 -14.45 10.33
C THR A 167 -13.18 -13.96 11.60
N VAL A 168 -14.50 -13.79 11.57
CA VAL A 168 -15.31 -13.46 12.75
C VAL A 168 -15.93 -14.74 13.28
N THR A 169 -15.51 -15.17 14.46
CA THR A 169 -16.18 -16.21 15.24
C THR A 169 -17.11 -15.57 16.28
N SER A 170 -17.90 -16.36 17.01
CA SER A 170 -18.93 -15.86 17.92
C SER A 170 -18.41 -14.96 19.05
N ASP A 171 -17.12 -15.05 19.39
CA ASP A 171 -16.50 -14.32 20.51
C ASP A 171 -15.15 -13.68 20.12
N GLU A 172 -14.69 -13.84 18.88
CA GLU A 172 -13.35 -13.39 18.47
C GLU A 172 -13.30 -12.97 17.00
N VAL A 173 -12.56 -11.90 16.72
CA VAL A 173 -12.20 -11.48 15.37
C VAL A 173 -10.72 -11.82 15.18
N GLU A 174 -10.44 -12.77 14.28
CA GLU A 174 -9.08 -13.19 13.94
C GLU A 174 -8.70 -12.64 12.56
N ASN A 175 -7.53 -12.00 12.47
CA ASN A 175 -6.96 -11.51 11.22
C ASN A 175 -5.74 -12.36 10.85
N ARG A 176 -5.79 -13.00 9.67
CA ARG A 176 -4.71 -13.84 9.14
C ARG A 176 -4.14 -13.23 7.87
N LEU A 177 -2.82 -13.06 7.83
CA LEU A 177 -2.10 -12.65 6.63
C LEU A 177 -1.58 -13.89 5.90
N ALA A 178 -2.05 -14.10 4.67
CA ALA A 178 -1.50 -15.05 3.70
C ALA A 178 -0.56 -14.30 2.74
N ILE A 179 0.52 -14.99 2.35
CA ILE A 179 1.63 -14.46 1.56
C ILE A 179 2.08 -15.56 0.59
#